data_AF-A0A9D0A9V3-F1
#
_entry.id   AF-A0A9D0A9V3-F1
#
_cell.length_a   1.000
_cell.length_b   1.000
_cell.length_c   1.000
_cell.angle_alpha   90.00
_cell.angle_beta   90.00
_cell.angle_gamma   90.00
#
_symmetry.space_group_name_H-M   'P 1'
#
loop_
_entity.id
_entity.type
_entity.pdbx_description
1 polymer ?
#
loop_
_entity_poly.entity_id
_entity_poly.type
_entity_poly.pdbx_seq_one_letter_code
_entity_poly.pdbx_strand_id
1 'polypeptide(L)'
;VKHVLVNAFRSALLGLTRGHLHRSKHGGVSRRYEQKLSWVSARFAFLSDVALGIMGAGLKRKESLSGRFADVLAQMYLLTAALKRFRQEGEKKEDEVFLKVAMVNGFNEIDNAFAGIYQNLGRGLVGLLFKSIGFYAGINRFGSVMQDKDVHKIATLLTFDASVRDRLCTNIYRGGRVGELIAGARAMQEAKKAFSHRKTSGEQSLDENERILISRAEKLQRSIIGVDSFSHEEYFRCSK
;
A
#
# COMPACT_ATOMS: atom_id res chain seq x y z
N VAL A 1 30.79 -0.56 -21.77
CA VAL A 1 31.14 -2.00 -21.59
C VAL A 1 31.50 -2.33 -20.14
N LYS A 2 32.45 -1.64 -19.49
CA LYS A 2 32.86 -1.90 -18.09
C LYS A 2 31.70 -1.92 -17.07
N HIS A 3 30.79 -0.94 -17.13
CA HIS A 3 29.64 -0.86 -16.22
C HIS A 3 28.65 -2.02 -16.39
N VAL A 4 28.38 -2.43 -17.63
CA VAL A 4 27.48 -3.55 -17.95
C VAL A 4 28.04 -4.88 -17.41
N LEU A 5 29.35 -5.12 -17.57
CA LEU A 5 30.00 -6.33 -17.05
C LEU A 5 30.01 -6.37 -15.52
N VAL A 6 30.27 -5.24 -14.86
CA VAL A 6 30.22 -5.13 -13.39
C VAL A 6 28.80 -5.35 -12.87
N ASN A 7 27.80 -4.77 -13.53
CA ASN A 7 26.38 -4.96 -13.18
C ASN A 7 25.93 -6.42 -13.41
N ALA A 8 26.38 -7.03 -14.50
CA ALA A 8 26.11 -8.44 -14.80
C ALA A 8 26.70 -9.36 -13.73
N PHE A 9 27.99 -9.19 -13.39
CA PHE A 9 28.67 -9.99 -12.38
C PHE A 9 28.05 -9.81 -10.99
N ARG A 10 27.74 -8.57 -10.61
CA ARG A 10 27.06 -8.26 -9.35
C ARG A 10 25.65 -8.85 -9.30
N SER A 11 24.88 -8.76 -10.38
CA SER A 11 23.54 -9.36 -10.50
C SER A 11 23.60 -10.88 -10.40
N ALA A 12 24.58 -11.52 -11.05
CA ALA A 12 24.80 -12.96 -10.99
C ALA A 12 25.19 -13.43 -9.57
N LEU A 13 26.16 -12.77 -8.93
CA LEU A 13 26.58 -13.10 -7.57
C LEU A 13 25.47 -12.89 -6.54
N LEU A 14 24.74 -11.78 -6.63
CA LEU A 14 23.60 -11.52 -5.74
C LEU A 14 22.43 -12.46 -6.05
N GLY A 15 22.26 -12.89 -7.30
CA GLY A 15 21.33 -13.94 -7.70
C GLY A 15 21.63 -15.26 -7.01
N LEU A 16 22.87 -15.74 -7.14
CA LEU A 16 23.32 -17.00 -6.54
C LEU A 16 23.21 -16.99 -5.02
N THR A 17 23.59 -15.88 -4.39
CA THR A 17 23.55 -15.75 -2.92
C THR A 17 22.20 -15.28 -2.39
N ARG A 18 21.20 -15.07 -3.26
CA ARG A 18 19.89 -14.49 -2.90
C ARG A 18 20.02 -13.16 -2.12
N GLY A 19 21.02 -12.36 -2.46
CA GLY A 19 21.36 -11.08 -1.83
C GLY A 19 22.23 -11.14 -0.57
N HIS A 20 22.57 -12.32 -0.04
CA HIS A 20 23.34 -12.43 1.22
C HIS A 20 24.76 -11.85 1.12
N LEU A 21 25.34 -11.80 -0.09
CA LEU A 21 26.67 -11.21 -0.31
C LEU A 21 26.68 -9.68 -0.11
N HIS A 22 25.50 -9.03 -0.12
CA HIS A 22 25.43 -7.62 0.20
C HIS A 22 25.65 -7.40 1.70
N ARG A 23 26.72 -6.67 2.03
CA ARG A 23 26.97 -6.18 3.39
C ARG A 23 26.03 -5.01 3.67
N SER A 24 24.87 -5.33 4.24
CA SER A 24 23.94 -4.32 4.75
C SER A 24 24.65 -3.49 5.82
N LYS A 25 24.36 -2.19 5.81
CA LYS A 25 24.91 -1.23 6.77
C LYS A 25 24.22 -1.33 8.13
N HIS A 26 23.15 -2.14 8.24
CA HIS A 26 22.25 -2.15 9.39
C HIS A 26 21.95 -3.58 9.86
N GLY A 27 21.66 -3.70 11.15
CA GLY A 27 21.32 -4.97 11.81
C GLY A 27 19.83 -5.28 11.79
N GLY A 28 19.44 -6.33 12.53
CA GLY A 28 18.03 -6.63 12.81
C GLY A 28 17.21 -7.10 11.61
N VAL A 29 15.90 -6.89 11.70
CA VAL A 29 14.90 -7.36 10.73
C VAL A 29 15.06 -6.61 9.39
N SER A 30 15.46 -5.35 9.44
CA SER A 30 15.73 -4.48 8.27
C SER A 30 16.84 -5.02 7.36
N ARG A 31 17.84 -5.69 7.94
CA ARG A 31 19.04 -6.19 7.23
C ARG A 31 18.69 -7.02 6.00
N ARG A 32 17.76 -7.98 6.17
CA ARG A 32 17.44 -8.94 5.09
C ARG A 32 16.71 -8.24 3.94
N TYR A 33 15.88 -7.25 4.24
CA TYR A 33 15.19 -6.47 3.23
C TYR A 33 16.15 -5.58 2.43
N GLU A 34 17.15 -4.98 3.09
CA GLU A 34 18.22 -4.23 2.38
C GLU A 34 18.99 -5.11 1.40
N GLN A 35 19.34 -6.33 1.82
CA GLN A 35 20.02 -7.30 0.96
C GLN A 35 19.20 -7.68 -0.27
N LYS A 36 17.90 -7.92 -0.09
CA LYS A 36 16.99 -8.20 -1.21
C LYS A 36 16.84 -6.99 -2.12
N LEU A 37 16.69 -5.78 -1.59
CA LEU A 37 16.63 -4.54 -2.39
C LEU A 37 17.91 -4.31 -3.19
N SER A 38 19.08 -4.58 -2.61
CA SER A 38 20.34 -4.49 -3.35
C SER A 38 20.42 -5.52 -4.47
N TRP A 39 19.90 -6.72 -4.24
CA TRP A 39 19.81 -7.75 -5.27
C TRP A 39 18.83 -7.35 -6.39
N VAL A 40 17.64 -6.84 -6.07
CA VAL A 40 16.68 -6.29 -7.05
C VAL A 40 17.35 -5.18 -7.87
N SER A 41 18.01 -4.23 -7.20
CA SER A 41 18.68 -3.11 -7.86
C SER A 41 19.75 -3.55 -8.85
N ALA A 42 20.56 -4.56 -8.49
CA ALA A 42 21.57 -5.10 -9.39
C ALA A 42 20.94 -5.79 -10.62
N ARG A 43 19.84 -6.53 -10.42
CA ARG A 43 19.09 -7.16 -11.52
C ARG A 43 18.46 -6.12 -12.44
N PHE A 44 17.86 -5.07 -11.87
CA PHE A 44 17.28 -3.96 -12.61
C PHE A 44 18.35 -3.26 -13.46
N ALA A 45 19.47 -2.86 -12.86
CA ALA A 45 20.55 -2.17 -13.57
C ALA A 45 21.06 -3.00 -14.77
N PHE A 46 21.31 -4.30 -14.54
CA PHE A 46 21.73 -5.20 -15.62
C PHE A 46 20.68 -5.30 -16.74
N LEU A 47 19.40 -5.52 -16.40
CA LEU A 47 18.35 -5.64 -17.42
C LEU A 47 18.10 -4.33 -18.17
N SER A 48 18.22 -3.19 -17.50
CA SER A 48 18.11 -1.87 -18.13
C SER A 48 19.23 -1.65 -19.14
N ASP A 49 20.49 -1.96 -18.77
CA ASP A 49 21.63 -1.88 -19.68
C ASP A 49 21.45 -2.79 -20.90
N VAL A 50 20.97 -4.02 -20.68
CA VAL A 50 20.68 -4.99 -21.74
C VAL A 50 19.53 -4.53 -22.65
N ALA A 51 18.44 -4.00 -22.07
CA ALA A 51 17.30 -3.50 -22.83
C ALA A 51 17.71 -2.32 -23.73
N LEU A 52 18.50 -1.38 -23.19
CA LEU A 52 19.06 -0.27 -23.96
C LEU A 52 20.02 -0.77 -25.06
N GLY A 53 20.83 -1.78 -24.77
CA GLY A 53 21.75 -2.37 -25.76
C GLY A 53 21.03 -3.08 -26.91
N ILE A 54 19.96 -3.84 -26.63
CA ILE A 54 19.21 -4.59 -27.66
C ILE A 54 18.30 -3.66 -28.48
N MET A 55 17.69 -2.67 -27.84
CA MET A 55 16.56 -1.93 -28.41
C MET A 55 16.90 -0.47 -28.74
N GLY A 56 17.95 0.09 -28.14
CA GLY A 56 18.35 1.48 -28.30
C GLY A 56 17.17 2.45 -28.11
N ALA A 57 17.07 3.42 -29.01
CA ALA A 57 15.94 4.38 -29.05
C ALA A 57 14.57 3.72 -29.28
N GLY A 58 14.53 2.47 -29.77
CA GLY A 58 13.30 1.69 -29.94
C GLY A 58 12.64 1.30 -28.63
N LEU A 59 13.35 1.33 -27.49
CA LEU A 59 12.78 1.09 -26.17
C LEU A 59 11.70 2.11 -25.82
N LYS A 60 11.89 3.38 -26.20
CA LYS A 60 10.92 4.46 -25.97
C LYS A 60 9.59 4.20 -26.69
N ARG A 61 9.62 3.50 -27.83
CA ARG A 61 8.42 3.11 -28.59
C ARG A 61 7.72 1.87 -28.02
N LYS A 62 8.36 1.12 -27.11
CA LYS A 62 7.76 -0.03 -26.43
C LYS A 62 7.27 0.38 -25.04
N GLU A 63 6.22 1.19 -25.03
CA GLU A 63 5.63 1.76 -23.81
C GLU A 63 5.26 0.71 -22.77
N SER A 64 4.72 -0.45 -23.18
CA SER A 64 4.40 -1.54 -22.24
C SER A 64 5.63 -2.16 -21.57
N LEU A 65 6.77 -2.25 -22.27
CA LEU A 65 8.01 -2.76 -21.68
C LEU A 65 8.64 -1.72 -20.75
N SER A 66 8.65 -0.46 -21.18
CA SER A 66 9.10 0.66 -20.34
C SER A 66 8.24 0.80 -19.08
N GLY A 67 6.93 0.58 -19.18
CA GLY A 67 6.00 0.56 -18.05
C GLY A 67 6.40 -0.48 -17.01
N ARG A 68 6.78 -1.70 -17.42
CA ARG A 68 7.24 -2.74 -16.48
C ARG A 68 8.56 -2.39 -15.78
N PHE A 69 9.47 -1.71 -16.47
CA PHE A 69 10.66 -1.16 -15.81
C PHE A 69 10.28 -0.08 -14.79
N ALA A 70 9.30 0.78 -15.13
CA ALA A 70 8.78 1.78 -14.20
C ALA A 70 8.10 1.13 -12.98
N ASP A 71 7.36 0.03 -13.15
CA ASP A 71 6.75 -0.72 -12.06
C ASP A 71 7.80 -1.26 -11.07
N VAL A 72 8.88 -1.87 -11.58
CA VAL A 72 10.01 -2.33 -10.74
C VAL A 72 10.62 -1.16 -9.97
N LEU A 73 10.86 -0.04 -10.65
CA LEU A 73 11.48 1.14 -10.04
C LEU A 73 10.56 1.76 -8.97
N ALA A 74 9.27 1.88 -9.24
CA ALA A 74 8.28 2.39 -8.32
C ALA A 74 8.19 1.52 -7.05
N GLN A 75 8.14 0.20 -7.21
CA GLN A 75 8.15 -0.72 -6.07
C GLN A 75 9.45 -0.64 -5.28
N MET A 76 10.62 -0.60 -5.95
CA MET A 76 11.90 -0.38 -5.26
C MET A 76 11.91 0.91 -4.43
N TYR A 77 11.35 2.00 -4.98
CA TYR A 77 11.24 3.28 -4.28
C TYR A 77 10.34 3.16 -3.04
N LEU A 78 9.12 2.61 -3.20
CA LEU A 78 8.17 2.42 -2.11
C LEU A 78 8.73 1.54 -1.00
N LEU A 79 9.37 0.43 -1.34
CA LEU A 79 10.00 -0.47 -0.37
C LEU A 79 11.16 0.20 0.35
N THR A 80 12.00 0.96 -0.36
CA THR A 80 13.10 1.71 0.25
C THR A 80 12.58 2.79 1.20
N ALA A 81 11.50 3.47 0.82
CA ALA A 81 10.83 4.47 1.66
C ALA A 81 10.21 3.83 2.91
N ALA A 82 9.53 2.69 2.78
CA ALA A 82 8.96 1.95 3.90
C ALA A 82 10.06 1.50 4.89
N LEU A 83 11.18 0.99 4.37
CA LEU A 83 12.32 0.60 5.19
C LEU A 83 12.95 1.80 5.90
N LYS A 84 13.14 2.91 5.17
CA LYS A 84 13.66 4.15 5.75
C LYS A 84 12.76 4.66 6.86
N ARG A 85 11.44 4.67 6.64
CA ARG A 85 10.44 5.11 7.63
C ARG A 85 10.48 4.24 8.88
N PHE A 86 10.42 2.91 8.74
CA PHE A 86 10.49 1.97 9.87
C PHE A 86 11.72 2.20 10.74
N ARG A 87 12.85 2.50 10.10
CA ARG A 87 14.12 2.78 10.78
C ARG A 87 14.14 4.14 11.46
N GLN A 88 13.60 5.17 10.82
CA GLN A 88 13.48 6.50 11.42
C GLN A 88 12.52 6.52 12.61
N GLU A 89 11.51 5.63 12.61
CA GLU A 89 10.57 5.46 13.71
C GLU A 89 11.10 4.55 14.84
N GLY A 90 12.34 4.06 14.74
CA GLY A 90 13.03 3.33 15.80
C GLY A 90 12.92 1.80 15.76
N GLU A 91 12.57 1.22 14.61
CA GLU A 91 12.43 -0.24 14.41
C GLU A 91 11.51 -0.92 15.44
N LYS A 92 10.35 -0.30 15.71
CA LYS A 92 9.38 -0.80 16.69
C LYS A 92 8.90 -2.20 16.32
N LYS A 93 8.93 -3.12 17.29
CA LYS A 93 8.48 -4.51 17.09
C LYS A 93 7.00 -4.62 16.68
N GLU A 94 6.17 -3.69 17.13
CA GLU A 94 4.75 -3.59 16.75
C GLU A 94 4.59 -3.32 15.25
N ASP A 95 5.49 -2.49 14.69
CA ASP A 95 5.40 -2.02 13.31
C ASP A 95 6.05 -3.02 12.32
N GLU A 96 6.77 -4.02 12.84
CA GLU A 96 7.48 -5.05 12.06
C GLU A 96 6.55 -5.82 11.12
N VAL A 97 5.32 -6.12 11.55
CA VAL A 97 4.35 -6.85 10.74
C VAL A 97 3.91 -6.04 9.52
N PHE A 98 3.78 -4.72 9.65
CA PHE A 98 3.43 -3.84 8.53
C PHE A 98 4.58 -3.79 7.52
N LEU A 99 5.82 -3.67 8.00
CA LEU A 99 7.00 -3.72 7.14
C LEU A 99 7.08 -5.06 6.40
N LYS A 100 6.89 -6.17 7.12
CA LYS A 100 6.93 -7.52 6.54
C LYS A 100 5.93 -7.67 5.40
N VAL A 101 4.66 -7.28 5.63
CA VAL A 101 3.61 -7.40 4.61
C VAL A 101 3.87 -6.48 3.42
N ALA A 102 4.29 -5.22 3.67
CA ALA A 102 4.66 -4.29 2.60
C ALA A 102 5.82 -4.83 1.74
N MET A 103 6.87 -5.35 2.39
CA MET A 103 8.02 -5.94 1.71
C MET A 103 7.64 -7.18 0.89
N VAL A 104 6.88 -8.10 1.46
CA VAL A 104 6.42 -9.30 0.76
C VAL A 104 5.60 -8.93 -0.47
N ASN A 105 4.65 -8.01 -0.32
CA ASN A 105 3.82 -7.56 -1.42
C ASN A 105 4.65 -6.89 -2.53
N GLY A 106 5.48 -5.90 -2.18
CA GLY A 106 6.28 -5.18 -3.17
C GLY A 106 7.30 -6.08 -3.88
N PHE A 107 7.90 -7.06 -3.20
CA PHE A 107 8.79 -8.03 -3.86
C PHE A 107 8.02 -8.96 -4.81
N ASN A 108 6.78 -9.34 -4.50
CA ASN A 108 5.94 -10.11 -5.41
C ASN A 108 5.58 -9.31 -6.67
N GLU A 109 5.25 -8.02 -6.52
CA GLU A 109 5.03 -7.11 -7.67
C GLU A 109 6.29 -6.95 -8.52
N ILE A 110 7.46 -6.83 -7.89
CA ILE A 110 8.76 -6.81 -8.58
C ILE A 110 9.01 -8.11 -9.35
N ASP A 111 8.74 -9.27 -8.73
CA ASP A 111 8.87 -10.57 -9.40
C ASP A 111 7.98 -10.65 -10.65
N ASN A 112 6.72 -10.19 -10.53
CA ASN A 112 5.76 -10.16 -11.64
C ASN A 112 6.23 -9.24 -12.78
N ALA A 113 6.68 -8.03 -12.44
CA ALA A 113 7.18 -7.06 -13.41
C ALA A 113 8.44 -7.58 -14.14
N PHE A 114 9.38 -8.21 -13.41
CA PHE A 114 10.55 -8.85 -14.03
C PHE A 114 10.17 -10.02 -14.92
N ALA A 115 9.23 -10.88 -14.52
CA ALA A 115 8.74 -11.96 -15.38
C ALA A 115 8.19 -11.39 -16.69
N GLY A 116 7.43 -10.29 -16.61
CA GLY A 116 6.97 -9.56 -17.78
C GLY A 116 8.12 -9.03 -18.65
N ILE A 117 9.17 -8.45 -18.05
CA ILE A 117 10.36 -8.00 -18.78
C ILE A 117 11.00 -9.17 -19.53
N TYR A 118 11.32 -10.27 -18.84
CA TYR A 118 11.97 -11.44 -19.45
C TYR A 118 11.17 -12.05 -20.61
N GLN A 119 9.84 -12.11 -20.48
CA GLN A 119 8.99 -12.66 -21.55
C GLN A 119 8.96 -11.81 -22.82
N ASN A 120 9.27 -10.52 -22.72
CA ASN A 120 9.08 -9.53 -23.78
C ASN A 120 10.39 -8.84 -24.22
N LEU A 121 11.51 -9.27 -23.65
CA LEU A 121 12.84 -8.78 -24.00
C LEU A 121 13.36 -9.53 -25.24
N GLY A 122 13.64 -8.79 -26.31
CA GLY A 122 14.13 -9.34 -27.58
C GLY A 122 13.08 -10.12 -28.39
N ARG A 123 13.53 -10.74 -29.49
CA ARG A 123 12.75 -11.63 -30.36
C ARG A 123 13.67 -12.80 -30.80
N GLY A 124 13.09 -13.88 -31.34
CA GLY A 124 13.85 -15.04 -31.85
C GLY A 124 14.70 -15.71 -30.77
N LEU A 125 15.94 -16.10 -31.12
CA LEU A 125 16.89 -16.76 -30.22
C LEU A 125 17.21 -15.95 -28.96
N VAL A 126 17.35 -14.63 -29.09
CA VAL A 126 17.59 -13.72 -27.96
C VAL A 126 16.40 -13.74 -27.00
N GLY A 127 15.17 -13.75 -27.53
CA GLY A 127 13.96 -13.87 -26.72
C GLY A 127 13.84 -15.21 -26.01
N LEU A 128 14.24 -16.31 -26.65
CA LEU A 128 14.25 -17.64 -26.02
C LEU A 128 15.22 -17.67 -24.84
N LEU A 129 16.42 -17.10 -24.98
CA LEU A 129 17.40 -16.99 -23.91
C LEU A 129 16.82 -16.25 -22.69
N PHE A 130 16.19 -15.09 -22.88
CA PHE A 130 15.60 -14.34 -21.78
C PHE A 130 14.41 -15.04 -21.13
N LYS A 131 13.62 -15.79 -21.89
CA LYS A 131 12.56 -16.65 -21.32
C LYS A 131 13.15 -17.75 -20.43
N SER A 132 14.25 -18.38 -20.84
CA SER A 132 14.95 -19.36 -20.01
C SER A 132 15.51 -18.72 -18.74
N ILE A 133 16.16 -17.56 -18.83
CA ILE A 133 16.63 -16.81 -17.65
C ILE A 133 15.45 -16.43 -16.75
N GLY A 134 14.32 -16.02 -17.33
CA GLY A 134 13.09 -15.70 -16.62
C GLY A 134 12.52 -16.89 -15.86
N PHE A 135 12.57 -18.09 -16.44
CA PHE A 135 12.17 -19.32 -15.76
C PHE A 135 13.03 -19.58 -14.51
N TYR A 136 14.36 -19.49 -14.62
CA TYR A 136 15.25 -19.62 -13.47
C TYR A 136 15.03 -18.52 -12.42
N ALA A 137 14.77 -17.28 -12.86
CA ALA A 137 14.43 -16.18 -11.96
C ALA A 137 13.10 -16.42 -11.23
N GLY A 138 12.13 -17.07 -11.89
CA GLY A 138 10.86 -17.48 -11.30
C GLY A 138 10.97 -18.57 -10.23
N ILE A 139 12.03 -19.39 -10.28
CA ILE A 139 12.36 -20.33 -9.19
C ILE A 139 13.05 -19.55 -8.05
N ASN A 140 13.95 -18.63 -8.38
CA ASN A 140 14.68 -17.81 -7.39
C ASN A 140 14.01 -16.44 -7.18
N ARG A 141 12.80 -16.47 -6.61
CA ARG A 141 11.97 -15.30 -6.32
C ARG A 141 12.54 -14.39 -5.23
N PHE A 142 12.29 -13.09 -5.34
CA PHE A 142 12.54 -12.12 -4.28
C PHE A 142 11.48 -12.21 -3.19
N GLY A 143 10.22 -12.30 -3.63
CA GLY A 143 9.04 -12.37 -2.80
C GLY A 143 8.91 -13.69 -2.07
N SER A 144 7.95 -13.73 -1.16
CA SER A 144 7.54 -14.95 -0.46
C SER A 144 6.02 -14.99 -0.40
N VAL A 145 5.49 -16.13 0.04
CA VAL A 145 4.05 -16.25 0.25
C VAL A 145 3.62 -15.35 1.41
N MET A 146 2.59 -14.54 1.19
CA MET A 146 1.95 -13.76 2.24
C MET A 146 1.19 -14.72 3.15
N GLN A 147 1.39 -14.61 4.46
CA GLN A 147 0.75 -15.50 5.42
C GLN A 147 -0.50 -14.82 6.00
N ASP A 148 -1.63 -15.52 6.01
CA ASP A 148 -2.90 -14.98 6.50
C ASP A 148 -2.81 -14.50 7.95
N LYS A 149 -1.98 -15.15 8.77
CA LYS A 149 -1.71 -14.71 10.15
C LYS A 149 -1.11 -13.30 10.24
N ASP A 150 -0.29 -12.89 9.26
CA ASP A 150 0.32 -11.55 9.26
C ASP A 150 -0.74 -10.50 8.90
N VAL A 151 -1.60 -10.81 7.93
CA VAL A 151 -2.73 -9.96 7.52
C VAL A 151 -3.76 -9.83 8.64
N HIS A 152 -4.11 -10.94 9.29
CA HIS A 152 -5.02 -10.93 10.43
C HIS A 152 -4.44 -10.12 11.59
N LYS A 153 -3.15 -10.26 11.89
CA LYS A 153 -2.47 -9.46 12.91
C LYS A 153 -2.53 -7.97 12.61
N ILE A 154 -2.33 -7.56 11.35
CA ILE A 154 -2.49 -6.16 10.93
C ILE A 154 -3.92 -5.68 11.18
N ALA A 155 -4.92 -6.47 10.80
CA ALA A 155 -6.33 -6.12 11.02
C ALA A 155 -6.63 -5.93 12.51
N THR A 156 -6.22 -6.87 13.36
CA THR A 156 -6.37 -6.77 14.82
C THR A 156 -5.71 -5.50 15.37
N LEU A 157 -4.47 -5.20 14.97
CA LEU A 157 -3.76 -4.00 15.41
C LEU A 157 -4.49 -2.72 14.99
N LEU A 158 -4.93 -2.62 13.74
CA LEU A 158 -5.63 -1.43 13.24
C LEU A 158 -7.00 -1.21 13.92
N THR A 159 -7.69 -2.30 14.27
CA THR A 159 -8.99 -2.23 14.95
C THR A 159 -8.85 -1.83 16.41
N PHE A 160 -7.99 -2.51 17.18
CA PHE A 160 -7.96 -2.38 18.64
C PHE A 160 -6.92 -1.38 19.16
N ASP A 161 -5.85 -1.10 18.41
CA ASP A 161 -4.78 -0.19 18.84
C ASP A 161 -4.95 1.20 18.21
N ALA A 162 -5.44 2.14 19.03
CA ALA A 162 -5.59 3.54 18.62
C ALA A 162 -4.23 4.20 18.32
N SER A 163 -3.17 3.84 19.06
CA SER A 163 -1.85 4.44 18.90
C SER A 163 -1.24 4.10 17.55
N VAL A 164 -1.36 2.83 17.11
CA VAL A 164 -0.87 2.37 15.79
C VAL A 164 -1.63 3.08 14.68
N ARG A 165 -2.95 3.18 14.79
CA ARG A 165 -3.79 3.87 13.81
C ARG A 165 -3.49 5.36 13.73
N ASP A 166 -3.21 6.02 14.85
CA ASP A 166 -2.85 7.43 14.89
C ASP A 166 -1.49 7.70 14.24
N ARG A 167 -0.49 6.84 14.48
CA ARG A 167 0.82 6.90 13.80
C ARG A 167 0.71 6.67 12.29
N LEU A 168 -0.09 5.70 11.86
CA LEU A 168 -0.23 5.39 10.43
C LEU A 168 -1.01 6.48 9.69
N CYS A 169 -2.04 7.04 10.32
CA CYS A 169 -2.90 8.03 9.71
C CYS A 169 -2.54 9.48 10.07
N THR A 170 -1.34 9.76 10.60
CA THR A 170 -0.94 11.12 11.01
C THR A 170 -1.05 12.13 9.86
N ASN A 171 -0.71 11.71 8.63
CA ASN A 171 -0.75 12.55 7.43
C ASN A 171 -2.02 12.32 6.57
N ILE A 172 -3.02 11.62 7.10
CA ILE A 172 -4.28 11.37 6.42
C ILE A 172 -5.30 12.34 6.99
N TYR A 173 -5.93 13.15 6.13
CA TYR A 173 -7.02 14.02 6.54
C TYR A 173 -8.14 13.18 7.15
N ARG A 174 -8.42 13.39 8.43
CA ARG A 174 -9.56 12.82 9.13
C ARG A 174 -10.68 13.85 9.10
N GLY A 175 -11.65 13.66 8.22
CA GLY A 175 -12.83 14.53 8.19
C GLY A 175 -13.55 14.47 9.54
N GLY A 176 -13.84 15.63 10.14
CA GLY A 176 -14.62 15.72 11.39
C GLY A 176 -15.98 15.05 11.29
N ARG A 177 -16.51 14.98 10.07
CA ARG A 177 -17.76 14.31 9.71
C ARG A 177 -17.79 12.82 10.07
N VAL A 178 -16.66 12.11 10.10
CA VAL A 178 -16.66 10.70 10.55
C VAL A 178 -16.94 10.59 12.05
N GLY A 179 -16.38 11.51 12.83
CA GLY A 179 -16.69 11.61 14.27
C GLY A 179 -18.16 11.96 14.50
N GLU A 180 -18.68 12.92 13.73
CA GLU A 180 -20.10 13.29 13.75
C GLU A 180 -21.00 12.12 13.34
N LEU A 181 -20.65 11.37 12.30
CA LEU A 181 -21.36 10.17 11.84
C LEU A 181 -21.40 9.08 12.91
N ILE A 182 -20.27 8.81 13.57
CA ILE A 182 -20.19 7.84 14.67
C ILE A 182 -21.03 8.31 15.86
N ALA A 183 -20.94 9.60 16.22
CA ALA A 183 -21.73 10.18 17.30
C ALA A 183 -23.24 10.12 17.01
N GLY A 184 -23.64 10.44 15.78
CA GLY A 184 -25.02 10.32 15.32
C GLY A 184 -25.52 8.88 15.31
N ALA A 185 -24.71 7.94 14.81
CA ALA A 185 -25.07 6.51 14.81
C ALA A 185 -25.27 5.96 16.23
N ARG A 186 -24.40 6.32 17.18
CA ARG A 186 -24.54 5.94 18.59
C ARG A 186 -25.79 6.55 19.22
N ALA A 187 -26.04 7.84 19.00
CA ALA A 187 -27.24 8.52 19.50
C ALA A 187 -28.53 7.87 18.97
N MET A 188 -28.56 7.48 17.69
CA MET A 188 -29.68 6.75 17.09
C MET A 188 -29.86 5.33 17.66
N GLN A 189 -28.76 4.64 17.99
CA GLN A 189 -28.81 3.32 18.65
C GLN A 189 -29.34 3.42 20.09
N GLU A 190 -28.89 4.42 20.85
CA GLU A 190 -29.37 4.69 22.21
C GLU A 190 -30.87 5.04 22.22
N ALA A 191 -31.30 5.90 21.29
CA ALA A 191 -32.69 6.30 21.15
C ALA A 191 -33.60 5.23 20.50
N LYS A 192 -33.06 4.09 20.04
CA LYS A 192 -33.83 3.05 19.31
C LYS A 192 -35.06 2.58 20.08
N LYS A 193 -34.93 2.35 21.39
CA LYS A 193 -36.06 1.93 22.26
C LYS A 193 -37.12 3.03 22.36
N ALA A 194 -36.68 4.27 22.55
CA ALA A 194 -37.56 5.45 22.61
C ALA A 194 -38.30 5.68 21.28
N PHE A 195 -37.63 5.49 20.13
CA PHE A 195 -38.28 5.56 18.82
C PHE A 195 -39.32 4.45 18.62
N SER A 196 -39.06 3.23 19.08
CA SER A 196 -40.05 2.15 19.08
C SER A 196 -41.25 2.48 19.97
N HIS A 197 -41.01 3.00 21.17
CA HIS A 197 -42.06 3.41 22.10
C HIS A 197 -42.93 4.54 21.52
N ARG A 198 -42.32 5.57 20.91
CA ARG A 198 -43.03 6.64 20.19
C ARG A 198 -43.93 6.11 19.07
N LYS A 199 -43.47 5.09 18.33
CA LYS A 199 -44.23 4.49 17.21
C LYS A 199 -45.46 3.71 17.69
N THR A 200 -45.39 3.08 18.87
CA THR A 200 -46.47 2.26 19.42
C THR A 200 -47.45 3.05 20.27
N SER A 201 -46.95 3.97 21.12
CA SER A 201 -47.74 4.65 22.15
C SER A 201 -48.09 6.12 21.82
N GLY A 202 -47.57 6.65 20.71
CA GLY A 202 -47.76 8.04 20.32
C GLY A 202 -46.92 9.04 21.13
N GLU A 203 -46.79 10.27 20.61
CA GLU A 203 -45.87 11.30 21.12
C GLU A 203 -46.12 11.72 22.59
N GLN A 204 -47.39 11.61 23.03
CA GLN A 204 -47.84 12.07 24.35
C GLN A 204 -47.45 11.12 25.50
N SER A 205 -47.11 9.87 25.20
CA SER A 205 -46.77 8.82 26.19
C SER A 205 -45.28 8.75 26.54
N LEU A 206 -44.44 9.60 25.95
CA LEU A 206 -42.98 9.57 26.13
C LEU A 206 -42.56 10.25 27.43
N ASP A 207 -41.65 9.59 28.17
CA ASP A 207 -40.96 10.18 29.33
C ASP A 207 -40.06 11.35 28.89
N GLU A 208 -39.77 12.27 29.82
CA GLU A 208 -38.94 13.44 29.54
C GLU A 208 -37.53 13.05 29.07
N ASN A 209 -36.99 11.96 29.61
CA ASN A 209 -35.70 11.41 29.19
C ASN A 209 -35.74 10.85 27.76
N GLU A 210 -36.85 10.19 27.37
CA GLU A 210 -37.02 9.65 26.02
C GLU A 210 -37.12 10.77 24.99
N ARG A 211 -37.80 11.88 25.32
CA ARG A 211 -37.88 13.07 24.47
C ARG A 211 -36.52 13.72 24.25
N ILE A 212 -35.71 13.85 25.30
CA ILE A 212 -34.35 14.40 25.21
C ILE A 212 -33.46 13.51 24.32
N LEU A 213 -33.53 12.19 24.48
CA LEU A 213 -32.77 11.23 23.66
C LEU A 213 -33.15 11.32 22.18
N ILE A 214 -34.45 11.34 21.87
CA ILE A 214 -34.96 11.47 20.50
C ILE A 214 -34.54 12.81 19.90
N SER A 215 -34.73 13.92 20.62
CA SER A 215 -34.36 15.26 20.15
C SER A 215 -32.86 15.37 19.84
N ARG A 216 -32.01 14.83 20.71
CA ARG A 216 -30.56 14.77 20.50
C ARG A 216 -30.20 13.97 19.25
N ALA A 217 -30.81 12.80 19.08
CA ALA A 217 -30.55 11.93 17.93
C ALA A 217 -31.00 12.58 16.61
N GLU A 218 -32.20 13.16 16.57
CA GLU A 218 -32.74 13.86 15.38
C GLU A 218 -31.91 15.11 15.02
N LYS A 219 -31.45 15.89 16.02
CA LYS A 219 -30.60 17.05 15.79
C LYS A 219 -29.27 16.66 15.14
N LEU A 220 -28.63 15.60 15.64
CA LEU A 220 -27.40 15.05 15.06
C LEU A 220 -27.66 14.52 13.65
N GLN A 221 -28.73 13.75 13.45
CA GLN A 221 -29.11 13.24 12.13
C GLN A 221 -29.31 14.38 11.12
N ARG A 222 -30.04 15.45 11.48
CA ARG A 222 -30.24 16.61 10.61
C ARG A 222 -28.93 17.33 10.28
N SER A 223 -28.03 17.50 11.25
CA SER A 223 -26.72 18.11 11.00
C SER A 223 -25.84 17.28 10.06
N ILE A 224 -25.95 15.95 10.12
CA ILE A 224 -25.17 15.01 9.30
C ILE A 224 -25.74 14.89 7.87
N ILE A 225 -27.07 14.85 7.74
CA ILE A 225 -27.77 14.71 6.45
C ILE A 225 -27.82 16.05 5.71
N GLY A 226 -27.87 17.18 6.42
CA GLY A 226 -28.01 18.53 5.85
C GLY A 226 -26.82 19.05 5.06
N VAL A 227 -25.81 18.23 4.77
CA VAL A 227 -24.55 18.65 4.09
C VAL A 227 -24.75 18.98 2.60
N ASP A 228 -25.96 18.82 2.04
CA ASP A 228 -26.29 19.22 0.66
C ASP A 228 -27.53 20.12 0.54
N SER A 229 -27.95 20.82 1.59
CA SER A 229 -28.92 21.91 1.40
C SER A 229 -28.17 23.19 1.02
N PHE A 230 -27.72 23.28 -0.22
CA PHE A 230 -27.37 24.59 -0.78
C PHE A 230 -28.61 25.46 -0.66
N SER A 231 -28.50 26.64 -0.06
CA SER A 231 -29.55 27.62 -0.24
C SER A 231 -29.68 27.90 -1.74
N HIS A 232 -30.90 28.14 -2.23
CA HIS A 232 -31.13 28.43 -3.65
C HIS A 232 -30.20 29.57 -4.12
N GLU A 233 -29.94 30.53 -3.23
CA GLU A 233 -29.05 31.67 -3.45
C GLU A 233 -27.56 31.28 -3.60
N GLU A 234 -27.06 30.31 -2.83
CA GLU A 234 -25.67 29.83 -2.93
C GLU A 234 -25.42 29.05 -4.22
N TYR A 235 -26.41 28.29 -4.69
CA TYR A 235 -26.29 27.51 -5.94
C TYR A 235 -26.24 28.40 -7.19
N PHE A 236 -26.93 29.55 -7.16
CA PHE A 236 -27.00 30.50 -8.28
C PHE A 236 -26.02 31.68 -8.20
N ARG A 237 -25.10 31.72 -7.22
CA ARG A 237 -23.98 32.66 -7.25
C ARG A 237 -22.99 32.25 -8.35
N CYS A 238 -23.28 32.65 -9.58
CA CYS A 238 -22.26 32.79 -10.61
C CYS A 238 -21.19 33.76 -10.10
N SER A 239 -19.97 33.27 -9.90
CA SER A 239 -18.80 34.10 -9.57
C SER A 239 -18.71 35.24 -10.58
N LYS A 240 -18.96 36.47 -10.14
CA LYS A 240 -18.53 37.68 -10.86
C LYS A 240 -17.08 37.99 -10.52
#